data_AF-A0A5B1B4Y7-F1
#
_entry.id   AF-A0A5B1B4Y7-F1
#
_cell.length_a   1.000
_cell.length_b   1.000
_cell.length_c   1.000
_cell.angle_alpha   90.00
_cell.angle_beta   90.00
_cell.angle_gamma   90.00
#
_symmetry.space_group_name_H-M   'P 1'
#
loop_
_entity.id
_entity.type
_entity.pdbx_description
1 polymer ?
#
loop_
_entity_poly.entity_id
_entity_poly.type
_entity_poly.pdbx_seq_one_letter_code
_entity_poly.pdbx_strand_id
1 'polypeptide(L)'
;MKVVESLKKECITQKVTKSVEKNTKIVADKSTSYVDLEKDFEIESKVIPKKDVVKVLPWVHTAISNAKRLFLDVHHRIDDDFLQNYLNEFCYKFNRRYFNDLFDRLIIAAVSYRWNYLGEPCG
;
A
#
# COMPACT_ATOMS: atom_id res chain seq x y z
N MET A 1 -2.19 0.85 1.47
CA MET A 1 -1.39 0.63 0.24
C MET A 1 -1.61 1.82 -0.69
N LYS A 2 -0.58 2.23 -1.44
CA LYS A 2 -0.65 3.36 -2.37
C LYS A 2 -0.12 2.94 -3.74
N VAL A 3 -0.77 3.41 -4.79
CA VAL A 3 -0.27 3.27 -6.16
C VAL A 3 0.98 4.13 -6.31
N VAL A 4 1.99 3.53 -6.92
CA VAL A 4 3.27 4.16 -7.23
C VAL A 4 3.45 4.06 -8.73
N GLU A 5 3.63 5.20 -9.39
CA GLU A 5 3.72 5.31 -10.85
C GLU A 5 5.10 4.85 -11.36
N SER A 6 6.12 4.93 -10.52
CA SER A 6 7.49 4.53 -10.86
C SER A 6 8.28 4.04 -9.66
N LEU A 7 9.10 3.01 -9.86
CA LEU A 7 10.04 2.52 -8.84
C LEU A 7 11.28 3.41 -8.66
N LYS A 8 11.32 4.57 -9.32
CA LYS A 8 12.36 5.58 -9.12
C LYS A 8 12.33 6.11 -7.69
N LYS A 9 13.52 6.33 -7.12
CA LYS A 9 13.69 6.76 -5.73
C LYS A 9 12.96 8.06 -5.41
N GLU A 10 12.86 8.99 -6.37
CA GLU A 10 12.16 10.27 -6.18
C GLU A 10 10.66 10.06 -5.96
N CYS A 11 10.04 9.19 -6.78
CA CYS A 11 8.61 8.87 -6.70
C CYS A 11 8.28 8.16 -5.37
N ILE A 12 9.07 7.15 -5.00
CA ILE A 12 8.88 6.42 -3.75
C ILE A 12 9.06 7.34 -2.54
N THR A 13 10.12 8.15 -2.52
CA THR A 13 10.38 9.10 -1.43
C THR A 13 9.21 10.06 -1.25
N GLN A 14 8.69 10.62 -2.35
CA GLN A 14 7.54 11.52 -2.31
C GLN A 14 6.26 10.83 -1.79
N LYS A 15 5.98 9.59 -2.22
CA LYS A 15 4.77 8.87 -1.81
C LYS A 15 4.83 8.44 -0.34
N VAL A 16 5.99 7.98 0.12
CA VAL A 16 6.18 7.55 1.51
C VAL A 16 6.11 8.74 2.46
N THR A 17 6.82 9.83 2.18
CA THR A 17 6.79 11.05 3.02
C THR A 17 5.40 11.67 3.17
N LYS A 18 4.53 11.53 2.16
CA LYS A 18 3.13 11.97 2.21
C LYS A 18 2.19 11.01 2.95
N SER A 19 2.54 9.72 3.04
CA SER A 19 1.63 8.66 3.49
C SER A 19 2.00 8.03 4.82
N VAL A 20 3.21 8.27 5.32
CA VAL A 20 3.77 7.67 6.53
C VAL A 20 4.27 8.79 7.43
N GLU A 21 3.97 8.69 8.72
CA GLU A 21 4.43 9.66 9.73
C GLU A 21 5.96 9.66 9.83
N LYS A 22 6.56 10.85 9.92
CA LYS A 22 8.01 10.99 10.11
C LYS A 22 8.50 10.21 11.32
N ASN A 23 9.75 9.72 11.27
CA ASN A 23 10.36 8.88 12.31
C ASN A 23 9.68 7.50 12.49
N THR A 24 8.79 7.08 11.59
CA THR A 24 8.32 5.69 11.56
C THR A 24 9.49 4.77 11.19
N LYS A 25 9.63 3.64 11.91
CA LYS A 25 10.58 2.60 11.55
C LYS A 25 10.10 1.82 10.32
N ILE A 26 10.90 1.82 9.26
CA ILE A 26 10.64 1.11 8.00
C ILE A 26 11.54 -0.12 7.92
N VAL A 27 10.92 -1.30 7.80
CA VAL A 27 11.63 -2.55 7.51
C VAL A 27 11.50 -2.84 6.02
N ALA A 28 12.63 -2.94 5.32
CA ALA A 28 12.64 -3.08 3.86
C ALA A 28 13.75 -4.03 3.38
N ASP A 29 13.69 -4.40 2.10
CA ASP A 29 14.86 -4.95 1.43
C ASP A 29 15.91 -3.83 1.16
N LYS A 30 17.10 -4.23 0.72
CA LYS A 30 18.19 -3.29 0.41
C LYS A 30 18.10 -2.69 -1.00
N SER A 31 16.90 -2.35 -1.48
CA SER A 31 16.71 -1.70 -2.78
C SER A 31 17.29 -0.28 -2.80
N THR A 32 17.89 0.11 -3.93
CA THR A 32 18.41 1.47 -4.16
C THR A 32 17.30 2.52 -4.23
N SER A 33 16.05 2.10 -4.40
CA SER A 33 14.88 2.98 -4.41
C SER A 33 14.58 3.63 -3.05
N TYR A 34 15.13 3.10 -1.96
CA TYR A 34 14.84 3.57 -0.59
C TYR A 34 15.95 4.45 0.01
N VAL A 35 17.05 4.68 -0.71
CA VAL A 35 18.24 5.37 -0.19
C VAL A 35 17.94 6.78 0.31
N ASP A 36 17.01 7.49 -0.33
CA ASP A 36 16.64 8.86 0.07
C ASP A 36 15.68 8.93 1.27
N LEU A 37 15.10 7.81 1.71
CA LEU A 37 14.19 7.75 2.85
C LEU A 37 14.93 7.84 4.20
N GLU A 38 16.23 7.52 4.25
CA GLU A 38 17.05 7.54 5.48
C GLU A 38 17.13 8.94 6.12
N LYS A 39 16.77 9.99 5.36
CA LYS A 39 16.73 11.38 5.83
C LYS A 39 15.59 11.68 6.81
N ASP A 40 14.44 11.03 6.64
CA ASP A 40 13.21 11.31 7.40
C ASP A 40 12.72 10.10 8.24
N PHE A 41 13.32 8.92 8.06
CA PHE A 41 12.86 7.66 8.64
C PHE A 41 13.99 6.78 9.17
N GLU A 42 13.71 5.97 10.19
CA GLU A 42 14.61 4.90 10.63
C GLU A 42 14.43 3.69 9.72
N ILE A 43 15.43 3.35 8.91
CA ILE A 43 15.34 2.24 7.96
C ILE A 43 16.18 1.06 8.43
N GLU A 44 15.51 -0.07 8.68
CA GLU A 44 16.16 -1.36 8.85
C GLU A 44 16.12 -2.13 7.52
N SER A 45 17.14 -1.94 6.68
CA SER A 45 17.27 -2.64 5.40
C SER A 45 18.38 -3.70 5.43
N LYS A 46 18.08 -4.89 4.87
CA LYS A 46 19.02 -6.02 4.79
C LYS A 46 18.95 -6.65 3.41
N VAL A 47 20.05 -7.27 2.95
CA VAL A 47 19.98 -8.21 1.83
C VAL A 47 19.36 -9.49 2.39
N ILE A 48 18.12 -9.79 1.99
CA ILE A 48 17.36 -10.89 2.58
C ILE A 48 17.48 -12.13 1.67
N PRO A 49 18.06 -13.24 2.16
CA PRO A 49 18.03 -14.50 1.43
C PRO A 49 16.59 -14.97 1.21
N LYS A 50 16.28 -15.57 0.05
CA LYS A 50 14.92 -16.02 -0.28
C LYS A 50 14.26 -16.86 0.82
N LYS A 51 15.02 -17.74 1.48
CA LYS A 51 14.57 -18.60 2.57
C LYS A 51 14.12 -17.85 3.84
N ASP A 52 14.57 -16.61 4.02
CA ASP A 52 14.33 -15.81 5.23
C ASP A 52 13.39 -14.61 4.97
N VAL A 53 12.94 -14.39 3.71
CA VAL A 53 12.02 -13.29 3.35
C VAL A 53 10.75 -13.32 4.18
N VAL A 54 10.17 -14.50 4.40
CA VAL A 54 8.94 -14.64 5.20
C VAL A 54 9.17 -14.30 6.67
N LYS A 55 10.40 -14.45 7.19
CA LYS A 55 10.72 -14.08 8.58
C LYS A 55 10.91 -12.58 8.74
N VAL A 56 11.58 -11.95 7.78
CA VAL A 56 11.90 -10.51 7.83
C VAL A 56 10.72 -9.65 7.39
N LEU A 57 9.97 -10.10 6.38
CA LEU A 57 8.84 -9.39 5.77
C LEU A 57 7.58 -10.29 5.73
N PRO A 58 7.06 -10.71 6.91
CA PRO A 58 6.03 -11.73 7.00
C PRO A 58 4.73 -11.38 6.27
N TRP A 59 4.32 -10.12 6.33
CA TRP A 59 3.01 -9.71 5.79
C TRP A 59 3.03 -9.39 4.30
N VAL A 60 4.20 -9.20 3.67
CA VAL A 60 4.30 -8.69 2.30
C VAL A 60 3.66 -9.65 1.30
N HIS A 61 4.06 -10.92 1.31
CA HIS A 61 3.54 -11.92 0.37
C HIS A 61 2.05 -12.23 0.63
N THR A 62 1.63 -12.25 1.91
CA THR A 62 0.23 -12.44 2.29
C THR A 62 -0.65 -11.29 1.80
N ALA A 63 -0.25 -10.04 2.02
CA ALA A 63 -0.98 -8.88 1.56
C ALA A 63 -1.11 -8.86 0.03
N ILE A 64 -0.01 -9.13 -0.69
CA ILE A 64 -0.02 -9.19 -2.16
C ILE A 64 -0.92 -10.32 -2.66
N SER A 65 -0.82 -11.53 -2.08
CA SER A 65 -1.63 -12.68 -2.50
C SER A 65 -3.12 -12.43 -2.27
N ASN A 66 -3.49 -11.89 -1.10
CA ASN A 66 -4.88 -11.58 -0.78
C ASN A 66 -5.43 -10.44 -1.64
N ALA A 67 -4.63 -9.42 -1.94
CA ALA A 67 -5.04 -8.34 -2.84
C ALA A 67 -5.34 -8.88 -4.25
N LYS A 68 -4.43 -9.70 -4.80
CA LYS A 68 -4.65 -10.35 -6.10
C LYS A 68 -5.91 -11.20 -6.11
N ARG A 69 -6.12 -12.00 -5.06
CA ARG A 69 -7.29 -12.86 -4.93
C ARG A 69 -8.58 -12.05 -4.90
N LEU A 70 -8.63 -11.00 -4.07
CA LEU A 70 -9.78 -10.11 -4.01
C LEU A 70 -10.10 -9.50 -5.37
N PHE A 71 -9.09 -9.01 -6.08
CA PHE A 71 -9.31 -8.34 -7.36
C PHE A 71 -9.86 -9.29 -8.42
N LEU A 72 -9.33 -10.52 -8.49
CA LEU A 72 -9.79 -11.55 -9.43
C LEU A 72 -11.19 -12.10 -9.09
N ASP A 73 -11.53 -12.19 -7.81
CA ASP A 73 -12.82 -12.75 -7.37
C ASP A 73 -13.97 -11.73 -7.50
N VAL A 74 -13.69 -10.43 -7.32
CA VAL A 74 -14.73 -9.38 -7.25
C VAL A 74 -14.87 -8.61 -8.56
N HIS A 75 -13.78 -8.31 -9.26
CA HIS A 75 -13.82 -7.41 -10.42
C HIS A 75 -13.70 -8.21 -11.73
N HIS A 76 -14.68 -8.03 -12.62
CA HIS A 76 -14.64 -8.61 -13.96
C HIS A 76 -13.44 -8.11 -14.79
N ARG A 77 -13.02 -6.87 -14.55
CA ARG A 77 -11.87 -6.23 -15.20
C ARG A 77 -11.15 -5.34 -14.19
N ILE A 78 -9.83 -5.31 -14.26
CA ILE A 78 -8.98 -4.43 -13.48
C ILE A 78 -8.41 -3.40 -14.45
N ASP A 79 -8.71 -2.13 -14.21
CA ASP A 79 -8.20 -1.00 -14.99
C ASP A 79 -7.27 -0.14 -14.15
N ASP A 80 -6.17 0.32 -14.76
CA ASP A 80 -5.12 1.09 -14.06
C ASP A 80 -5.66 2.40 -13.49
N ASP A 81 -6.65 3.02 -14.15
CA ASP A 81 -7.32 4.26 -13.72
C ASP A 81 -8.00 4.14 -12.33
N PHE A 82 -8.34 2.92 -11.91
CA PHE A 82 -9.01 2.63 -10.64
C PHE A 82 -8.11 1.88 -9.64
N LEU A 83 -6.82 1.72 -9.93
CA LEU A 83 -5.94 0.88 -9.11
C LEU A 83 -5.88 1.35 -7.65
N GLN A 84 -5.93 2.66 -7.41
CA GLN A 84 -5.97 3.19 -6.04
C GLN A 84 -7.31 2.88 -5.35
N ASN A 85 -8.44 2.88 -6.08
CA ASN A 85 -9.75 2.51 -5.54
C ASN A 85 -9.77 1.03 -5.14
N TYR A 86 -9.28 0.14 -6.00
CA TYR A 86 -9.16 -1.27 -5.67
C TYR A 86 -8.26 -1.50 -4.45
N LEU A 87 -7.12 -0.81 -4.37
CA LEU A 87 -6.23 -0.90 -3.19
C LEU A 87 -6.86 -0.33 -1.92
N ASN A 88 -7.66 0.73 -2.00
CA ASN A 88 -8.39 1.28 -0.86
C ASN A 88 -9.43 0.27 -0.36
N GLU A 89 -10.20 -0.34 -1.27
CA GLU A 89 -11.17 -1.40 -0.94
C GLU A 89 -10.48 -2.59 -0.28
N PHE A 90 -9.35 -3.04 -0.85
CA PHE A 90 -8.54 -4.10 -0.25
C PHE A 90 -8.07 -3.71 1.15
N CYS A 91 -7.51 -2.51 1.35
CA CYS A 91 -7.01 -2.08 2.65
C CYS A 91 -8.14 -2.00 3.69
N TYR A 92 -9.32 -1.53 3.31
CA TYR A 92 -10.49 -1.54 4.20
C TYR A 92 -10.85 -2.98 4.58
N LYS A 93 -11.04 -3.87 3.59
CA LYS A 93 -11.42 -5.28 3.82
C LYS A 93 -10.36 -6.07 4.59
N PHE A 94 -9.08 -5.79 4.37
CA PHE A 94 -7.96 -6.45 5.03
C PHE A 94 -7.86 -6.02 6.51
N ASN A 95 -8.07 -4.73 6.80
CA ASN A 95 -7.92 -4.20 8.16
C ASN A 95 -9.21 -4.24 9.00
N ARG A 96 -10.40 -4.38 8.38
CA ARG A 96 -11.68 -4.31 9.10
C ARG A 96 -11.85 -5.30 10.24
N ARG A 97 -11.10 -6.41 10.24
CA ARG A 97 -11.12 -7.40 11.34
C ARG A 97 -10.54 -6.82 12.65
N TYR A 98 -9.70 -5.80 12.55
CA TYR A 98 -9.05 -5.12 13.68
C TYR A 98 -9.71 -3.78 14.01
N PHE A 99 -10.82 -3.46 13.36
CA PHE A 99 -11.53 -2.21 13.58
C PHE A 99 -12.52 -2.34 14.72
N ASN A 100 -12.47 -1.38 15.64
CA ASN A 100 -13.62 -1.03 16.48
C ASN A 100 -14.57 -0.16 15.66
N ASP A 101 -15.88 -0.25 15.94
CA ASP A 101 -16.92 0.59 15.31
C ASP A 101 -16.95 0.49 13.78
N LEU A 102 -17.19 -0.74 13.29
CA LEU A 102 -17.14 -1.07 11.86
C LEU A 102 -18.09 -0.21 11.02
N PHE A 103 -19.28 0.10 11.54
CA PHE A 103 -20.27 0.90 10.82
C PHE A 103 -19.76 2.32 10.56
N ASP A 104 -19.28 3.01 11.60
CA ASP A 104 -18.77 4.38 11.47
C ASP A 104 -17.57 4.45 10.53
N ARG A 105 -16.66 3.47 10.63
CA ARG A 105 -15.52 3.39 9.71
C ARG A 105 -15.94 3.11 8.27
N LEU A 106 -16.99 2.33 8.06
CA LEU A 106 -17.56 2.12 6.72
C LEU A 106 -18.10 3.44 6.15
N ILE A 107 -18.85 4.19 6.95
CA ILE A 107 -19.41 5.49 6.54
C ILE A 107 -18.28 6.46 6.21
N ILE A 108 -17.28 6.59 7.08
CA ILE A 108 -16.09 7.42 6.84
C ILE A 108 -15.40 7.02 5.53
N ALA A 109 -15.17 5.73 5.29
CA ALA A 109 -14.53 5.28 4.06
C ALA A 109 -15.38 5.58 2.82
N ALA A 110 -16.70 5.39 2.90
CA ALA A 110 -17.62 5.63 1.79
C ALA A 110 -17.70 7.11 1.38
N VAL A 111 -17.60 8.04 2.34
CA VAL A 111 -17.63 9.48 2.06
C VAL A 111 -16.24 10.08 1.79
N SER A 112 -15.17 9.47 2.30
CA SER A 112 -13.80 10.01 2.15
C SER A 112 -13.11 9.56 0.86
N TYR A 113 -13.51 8.41 0.30
CA TYR A 113 -12.88 7.84 -0.88
C TYR A 113 -13.91 7.73 -2.02
N ARG A 114 -13.81 8.64 -2.98
CA ARG A 114 -14.61 8.60 -4.21
C ARG A 114 -13.97 7.63 -5.20
N TRP A 115 -14.79 6.86 -5.91
CA TRP A 115 -14.34 6.15 -7.10
C TRP A 115 -13.93 7.17 -8.17
N ASN A 116 -12.76 6.97 -8.78
CA ASN A 116 -12.41 7.77 -9.95
C ASN A 116 -13.47 7.53 -11.03
N TYR A 117 -13.68 8.50 -11.92
CA TYR A 117 -14.45 8.31 -13.15
C TYR A 117 -13.47 8.18 -14.31
N LEU A 118 -13.87 7.43 -15.33
CA LEU A 118 -13.09 7.32 -16.57
C LEU A 118 -12.81 8.72 -17.12
N GLY A 119 -11.53 9.09 -17.23
CA GLY A 119 -11.09 10.37 -17.78
C GLY A 119 -10.90 11.51 -16.78
N GLU A 120 -11.14 11.31 -15.47
CA GLU A 120 -10.76 12.29 -14.44
C GLU A 120 -9.33 12.00 -13.91
N PRO A 121 -8.48 13.03 -13.73
CA PRO A 121 -7.17 12.83 -13.10
C PRO A 121 -7.35 12.34 -11.66
N CYS A 122 -6.51 11.40 -11.24
CA CYS A 122 -6.50 10.88 -9.88
C CYS A 122 -6.31 12.04 -8.86
N GLY A 123 -7.29 12.21 -7.97
CA GLY A 123 -7.25 13.17 -6.85
C GLY A 123 -6.31 12.76 -5.71
#